data_AF-A0A6M2A5Y6-F1
#
_entry.id   AF-A0A6M2A5Y6-F1
#
_cell.length_a   1.000
_cell.length_b   1.000
_cell.length_c   1.000
_cell.angle_alpha   90.00
_cell.angle_beta   90.00
_cell.angle_gamma   90.00
#
_symmetry.space_group_name_H-M   'P 1'
#
loop_
_entity.id
_entity.type
_entity.pdbx_description
1 polymer ?
#
loop_
_entity_poly.entity_id
_entity_poly.type
_entity_poly.pdbx_seq_one_letter_code
_entity_poly.pdbx_strand_id
1 'polypeptide(L)'
;MAELALFRIRNHAVFSLSKNYKSLILFFFALFLTLGQFLRLIPLPYFPSHFSLAEALLYFTALPLYFCKLRKSMWLILGISLSVLYGTLIHGMDFTSVLYGVKLLAMIMAGIVIGDVLFQRYSLDQCLDFLLRIFSIILLLGAILFFVFPKAHFFFAFLNQYGIHFFGDPHEHRFISPFFDPNYYAAIACIPLILTWIRKKRLLFLLFLASILLTFSRSGIATCLALLLFQMRKLPILLILGIFISCFYFHELMVFFERLIHFTEDESAIARLDTFRSGFQFFWQHPFFGVGYHYLAPLFFWEFGRLAPDSSLLITLIDFGLIPTLLFALYGVYWSIRQFQKIRPPYRALFFWLYIYLLLTIFFTSQFNNLLYYQYWLIPMIALFTYLNRSQDENRARS
;
A
#
# COMPACT_ATOMS: atom_id res chain seq x y z
N MET A 1 -30.55 -15.63 -23.96
CA MET A 1 -31.33 -15.40 -22.72
C MET A 1 -31.00 -16.40 -21.59
N ALA A 2 -30.79 -17.69 -21.88
CA ALA A 2 -30.43 -18.70 -20.86
C ALA A 2 -29.10 -18.41 -20.11
N GLU A 3 -28.05 -17.94 -20.79
CA GLU A 3 -26.79 -17.54 -20.12
C GLU A 3 -26.97 -16.36 -19.17
N LEU A 4 -27.85 -15.42 -19.48
CA LEU A 4 -28.14 -14.24 -18.66
C LEU A 4 -28.93 -14.63 -17.40
N ALA A 5 -29.82 -15.62 -17.51
CA ALA A 5 -30.55 -16.20 -16.38
C ALA A 5 -29.62 -17.04 -15.47
N LEU A 6 -28.77 -17.90 -16.04
CA LEU A 6 -27.75 -18.65 -15.30
C LEU A 6 -26.72 -17.72 -14.62
N PHE A 7 -26.32 -16.64 -15.30
CA PHE A 7 -25.44 -15.62 -14.72
C PHE A 7 -26.11 -14.87 -13.56
N ARG A 8 -27.42 -14.57 -13.64
CA ARG A 8 -28.17 -13.97 -12.53
C ARG A 8 -28.31 -14.92 -11.34
N ILE A 9 -28.66 -16.19 -11.57
CA ILE A 9 -28.84 -17.19 -10.51
C ILE A 9 -27.49 -17.50 -9.81
N ARG A 10 -26.42 -17.68 -10.59
CA ARG A 10 -25.07 -17.95 -10.05
C ARG A 10 -24.50 -16.75 -9.29
N ASN A 11 -24.77 -15.53 -9.72
CA ASN A 11 -24.47 -14.35 -8.91
C ASN A 11 -25.32 -14.33 -7.64
N HIS A 12 -26.63 -14.54 -7.72
CA HIS A 12 -27.51 -14.47 -6.54
C HIS A 12 -27.13 -15.46 -5.43
N ALA A 13 -26.78 -16.69 -5.78
CA ALA A 13 -26.36 -17.72 -4.82
C ALA A 13 -25.04 -17.34 -4.12
N VAL A 14 -24.05 -16.85 -4.88
CA VAL A 14 -22.75 -16.37 -4.35
C VAL A 14 -22.91 -15.08 -3.52
N PHE A 15 -23.86 -14.22 -3.87
CA PHE A 15 -24.09 -12.94 -3.19
C PHE A 15 -24.92 -13.06 -1.90
N SER A 16 -25.52 -14.23 -1.65
CA SER A 16 -26.30 -14.53 -0.44
C SER A 16 -25.45 -14.91 0.79
N LEU A 17 -24.14 -14.64 0.78
CA LEU A 17 -23.35 -14.72 2.00
C LEU A 17 -24.05 -13.96 3.12
N SER A 18 -24.16 -14.62 4.27
CA SER A 18 -24.88 -14.08 5.40
C SER A 18 -24.34 -12.69 5.74
N LYS A 19 -25.25 -11.82 6.18
CA LYS A 19 -24.92 -10.49 6.70
C LYS A 19 -23.72 -10.55 7.67
N ASN A 20 -23.67 -11.62 8.48
CA ASN A 20 -22.63 -11.90 9.46
C ASN A 20 -21.25 -12.14 8.82
N TYR A 21 -21.16 -12.92 7.74
CA TYR A 21 -19.89 -13.19 7.06
C TYR A 21 -19.26 -11.92 6.46
N LYS A 22 -20.08 -11.06 5.84
CA LYS A 22 -19.63 -9.76 5.32
C LYS A 22 -19.10 -8.85 6.44
N SER A 23 -19.78 -8.85 7.59
CA SER A 23 -19.33 -8.11 8.78
C SER A 23 -18.01 -8.67 9.32
N LEU A 24 -17.82 -9.99 9.29
CA LEU A 24 -16.58 -10.64 9.72
C LEU A 24 -15.38 -10.23 8.85
N ILE A 25 -15.53 -10.21 7.52
CA ILE A 25 -14.48 -9.73 6.60
C ILE A 25 -14.10 -8.28 6.93
N LEU A 26 -15.09 -7.40 7.10
CA LEU A 26 -14.83 -5.99 7.41
C LEU A 26 -14.20 -5.80 8.80
N PHE A 27 -14.57 -6.64 9.77
CA PHE A 27 -13.93 -6.67 11.09
C PHE A 27 -12.46 -7.05 10.97
N PHE A 28 -12.12 -8.13 10.27
CA PHE A 28 -10.73 -8.52 10.07
C PHE A 28 -9.94 -7.51 9.24
N PHE A 29 -10.56 -6.85 8.27
CA PHE A 29 -9.92 -5.76 7.53
C PHE A 29 -9.60 -4.56 8.44
N ALA A 30 -10.54 -4.17 9.30
CA ALA A 30 -10.31 -3.11 10.29
C ALA A 30 -9.21 -3.51 11.28
N LEU A 31 -9.23 -4.74 11.78
CA LEU A 31 -8.21 -5.28 12.70
C LEU A 31 -6.82 -5.30 12.04
N PHE A 32 -6.74 -5.78 10.80
CA PHE A 32 -5.51 -5.83 10.00
C PHE A 32 -4.89 -4.43 9.84
N LEU A 33 -5.69 -3.42 9.51
CA LEU A 33 -5.17 -2.05 9.34
C LEU A 33 -4.83 -1.38 10.67
N THR A 34 -5.68 -1.50 11.69
CA THR A 34 -5.50 -0.81 12.97
C THR A 34 -4.34 -1.36 13.77
N LEU A 35 -4.19 -2.69 13.83
CA LEU A 35 -3.12 -3.33 14.59
C LEU A 35 -1.83 -3.49 13.79
N GLY A 36 -1.86 -3.37 12.45
CA GLY A 36 -0.66 -3.35 11.64
C GLY A 36 0.28 -4.52 11.96
N GLN A 37 1.51 -4.18 12.34
CA GLN A 37 2.57 -5.14 12.67
C GLN A 37 2.47 -5.75 14.07
N PHE A 38 1.62 -5.23 14.97
CA PHE A 38 1.41 -5.83 16.29
C PHE A 38 0.90 -7.28 16.22
N LEU A 39 0.34 -7.69 15.07
CA LEU A 39 -0.19 -9.04 14.86
C LEU A 39 0.82 -10.05 14.30
N ARG A 40 2.12 -9.72 14.31
CA ARG A 40 3.22 -10.64 13.99
C ARG A 40 3.61 -11.58 15.16
N LEU A 41 2.77 -11.69 16.19
CA LEU A 41 3.02 -12.43 17.44
C LEU A 41 3.28 -13.93 17.27
N ILE A 42 2.95 -14.54 16.13
CA ILE A 42 3.10 -15.98 15.91
C ILE A 42 4.18 -16.19 14.84
N PRO A 43 5.41 -16.57 15.20
CA PRO A 43 6.41 -16.97 14.22
C PRO A 43 5.91 -18.25 13.53
N LEU A 44 5.67 -18.17 12.23
CA LEU A 44 5.39 -19.37 11.42
C LEU A 44 6.71 -19.97 10.93
N PRO A 45 6.87 -21.30 10.96
CA PRO A 45 7.99 -21.97 10.30
C PRO A 45 8.08 -21.49 8.85
N TYR A 46 9.28 -21.17 8.37
CA TYR A 46 9.56 -20.61 7.04
C TYR A 46 9.09 -19.16 6.79
N PHE A 47 8.40 -18.53 7.75
CA PHE A 47 8.08 -17.08 7.74
C PHE A 47 8.41 -16.42 9.09
N PRO A 48 9.65 -16.54 9.58
CA PRO A 48 10.02 -16.14 10.95
C PRO A 48 9.77 -14.66 11.28
N SER A 49 9.51 -13.80 10.30
CA SER A 49 9.40 -12.34 10.48
C SER A 49 8.25 -11.65 9.73
N HIS A 50 7.45 -12.34 8.92
CA HIS A 50 6.70 -11.67 7.83
C HIS A 50 5.22 -12.02 7.64
N PHE A 51 4.64 -12.93 8.43
CA PHE A 51 3.25 -13.32 8.26
C PHE A 51 2.44 -12.99 9.51
N SER A 52 1.54 -12.01 9.41
CA SER A 52 0.68 -11.64 10.54
C SER A 52 -0.57 -12.53 10.58
N LEU A 53 -1.05 -12.86 11.79
CA LEU A 53 -2.24 -13.71 11.93
C LEU A 53 -3.47 -13.06 11.27
N ALA A 54 -3.65 -11.74 11.39
CA ALA A 54 -4.76 -11.07 10.71
C ALA A 54 -4.65 -11.09 9.19
N GLU A 55 -3.44 -11.04 8.64
CA GLU A 55 -3.23 -11.17 7.20
C GLU A 55 -3.66 -12.56 6.72
N ALA A 56 -3.27 -13.61 7.46
CA ALA A 56 -3.72 -14.98 7.21
C ALA A 56 -5.26 -15.08 7.25
N LEU A 57 -5.87 -14.61 8.35
CA LEU A 57 -7.32 -14.66 8.56
C LEU A 57 -8.06 -13.85 7.49
N LEU A 58 -7.52 -12.71 7.07
CA LEU A 58 -8.08 -11.89 6.00
C LEU A 58 -8.07 -12.67 4.67
N TYR A 59 -6.97 -13.35 4.35
CA TYR A 59 -6.88 -14.15 3.12
C TYR A 59 -7.82 -15.35 3.15
N PHE A 60 -7.88 -16.08 4.26
CA PHE A 60 -8.75 -17.23 4.43
C PHE A 60 -10.23 -16.84 4.35
N THR A 61 -10.63 -15.75 4.99
CA THR A 61 -12.03 -15.28 4.96
C THR A 61 -12.42 -14.70 3.60
N ALA A 62 -11.46 -14.27 2.79
CA ALA A 62 -11.74 -13.82 1.44
C ALA A 62 -11.66 -14.95 0.39
N LEU A 63 -11.06 -16.11 0.73
CA LEU A 63 -10.90 -17.29 -0.15
C LEU A 63 -12.18 -17.78 -0.86
N PRO A 64 -13.31 -17.98 -0.15
CA PRO A 64 -14.52 -18.50 -0.79
C PRO A 64 -15.10 -17.55 -1.83
N LEU A 65 -14.88 -16.24 -1.65
CA LEU A 65 -15.34 -15.20 -2.58
C LEU A 65 -14.44 -15.09 -3.82
N TYR A 66 -13.18 -15.52 -3.73
CA TYR A 66 -12.22 -15.46 -4.82
C TYR A 66 -12.62 -16.30 -6.03
N PHE A 67 -12.99 -17.57 -5.80
CA PHE A 67 -13.35 -18.50 -6.88
C PHE A 67 -14.54 -17.98 -7.72
N CYS A 68 -15.38 -17.15 -7.11
CA CYS A 68 -16.54 -16.59 -7.79
C CYS A 68 -16.24 -15.33 -8.62
N LYS A 69 -15.07 -14.69 -8.43
CA LYS A 69 -14.73 -13.38 -9.00
C LYS A 69 -13.48 -13.37 -9.88
N LEU A 70 -12.84 -14.52 -10.07
CA LEU A 70 -11.59 -14.69 -10.82
C LEU A 70 -11.57 -13.98 -12.18
N ARG A 71 -12.69 -13.98 -12.92
CA ARG A 71 -12.75 -13.50 -14.32
C ARG A 71 -12.36 -12.03 -14.51
N LYS A 72 -12.65 -11.13 -13.56
CA LYS A 72 -12.39 -9.68 -13.75
C LYS A 72 -10.92 -9.30 -13.51
N SER A 73 -10.17 -10.12 -12.77
CA SER A 73 -8.76 -9.86 -12.40
C SER A 73 -7.80 -10.92 -12.96
N MET A 74 -8.31 -11.78 -13.85
CA MET A 74 -7.59 -12.91 -14.43
C MET A 74 -6.25 -12.50 -15.05
N TRP A 75 -6.17 -11.36 -15.73
CA TRP A 75 -4.93 -10.93 -16.39
C TRP A 75 -3.80 -10.65 -15.42
N LEU A 76 -4.11 -9.99 -14.30
CA LEU A 76 -3.11 -9.66 -13.30
C LEU A 76 -2.69 -10.90 -12.51
N ILE A 77 -3.64 -11.78 -12.17
CA ILE A 77 -3.36 -13.08 -11.57
C ILE A 77 -2.47 -13.91 -12.50
N LEU A 78 -2.85 -14.01 -13.77
CA LEU A 78 -2.12 -14.77 -14.78
C LEU A 78 -0.71 -14.22 -14.96
N GLY A 79 -0.54 -12.90 -15.03
CA GLY A 79 0.77 -12.31 -15.21
C GLY A 79 1.72 -12.54 -14.02
N ILE A 80 1.22 -12.46 -12.78
CA ILE A 80 2.01 -12.83 -11.59
C ILE A 80 2.34 -14.33 -11.61
N SER A 81 1.35 -15.19 -11.84
CA SER A 81 1.57 -16.65 -11.89
C SER A 81 2.55 -17.06 -12.99
N LEU A 82 2.47 -16.44 -14.17
CA LEU A 82 3.39 -16.67 -15.27
C LEU A 82 4.81 -16.19 -14.94
N SER A 83 4.94 -15.05 -14.24
CA SER A 83 6.24 -14.56 -13.79
C SER A 83 6.88 -15.49 -12.75
N VAL A 84 6.11 -16.00 -11.78
CA VAL A 84 6.60 -17.01 -10.81
C VAL A 84 6.97 -18.32 -11.50
N LEU A 85 6.14 -18.79 -12.44
CA LEU A 85 6.42 -20.00 -13.21
C LEU A 85 7.69 -19.83 -14.05
N TYR A 86 7.85 -18.68 -14.70
CA TYR A 86 9.04 -18.34 -15.47
C TYR A 86 10.30 -18.39 -14.60
N GLY A 87 10.30 -17.72 -13.44
CA GLY A 87 11.44 -17.78 -12.50
C GLY A 87 11.74 -19.20 -12.04
N THR A 88 10.70 -20.00 -11.78
CA THR A 88 10.84 -21.43 -11.38
C THR A 88 11.48 -22.27 -12.49
N LEU A 89 11.14 -22.02 -13.75
CA LEU A 89 11.70 -22.74 -14.90
C LEU A 89 13.16 -22.38 -15.16
N ILE A 90 13.55 -21.12 -14.93
CA ILE A 90 14.93 -20.65 -15.20
C ILE A 90 15.87 -20.92 -14.02
N HIS A 91 15.44 -20.63 -12.79
CA HIS A 91 16.30 -20.64 -11.61
C HIS A 91 16.09 -21.87 -10.71
N GLY A 92 15.16 -22.76 -11.07
CA GLY A 92 14.75 -23.87 -10.23
C GLY A 92 13.70 -23.47 -9.19
N MET A 93 13.18 -24.45 -8.44
CA MET A 93 12.14 -24.20 -7.45
C MET A 93 12.72 -23.58 -6.17
N ASP A 94 12.44 -22.31 -5.94
CA ASP A 94 12.60 -21.66 -4.64
C ASP A 94 11.24 -21.51 -3.95
N PHE A 95 11.01 -22.29 -2.89
CA PHE A 95 9.75 -22.28 -2.14
C PHE A 95 9.43 -20.89 -1.57
N THR A 96 10.44 -20.13 -1.16
CA THR A 96 10.24 -18.79 -0.61
C THR A 96 9.62 -17.87 -1.66
N SER A 97 10.23 -17.78 -2.84
CA SER A 97 9.75 -16.96 -3.96
C SER A 97 8.35 -17.35 -4.41
N VAL A 98 8.08 -18.66 -4.53
CA VAL A 98 6.73 -19.17 -4.86
C VAL A 98 5.70 -18.74 -3.82
N LEU A 99 6.02 -18.86 -2.53
CA LEU A 99 5.13 -18.46 -1.44
C LEU A 99 4.88 -16.96 -1.42
N TYR A 100 5.88 -16.12 -1.73
CA TYR A 100 5.67 -14.69 -1.89
C TYR A 100 4.79 -14.36 -3.11
N GLY A 101 4.91 -15.11 -4.21
CA GLY A 101 3.98 -15.05 -5.34
C GLY A 101 2.53 -15.32 -4.93
N VAL A 102 2.32 -16.40 -4.19
CA VAL A 102 1.01 -16.74 -3.61
C VAL A 102 0.52 -15.65 -2.67
N LYS A 103 1.41 -15.09 -1.84
CA LYS A 103 1.09 -13.99 -0.93
C LYS A 103 0.62 -12.74 -1.70
N LEU A 104 1.33 -12.32 -2.75
CA LEU A 104 0.92 -11.18 -3.56
C LEU A 104 -0.45 -11.39 -4.20
N LEU A 105 -0.69 -12.58 -4.77
CA LEU A 105 -2.00 -12.94 -5.30
C LEU A 105 -3.09 -12.87 -4.22
N ALA A 106 -2.81 -13.39 -3.02
CA ALA A 106 -3.75 -13.35 -1.90
C ALA A 106 -4.06 -11.91 -1.46
N MET A 107 -3.06 -11.01 -1.40
CA MET A 107 -3.27 -9.58 -1.09
C MET A 107 -4.21 -8.90 -2.08
N ILE A 108 -3.95 -9.09 -3.37
CA ILE A 108 -4.72 -8.47 -4.45
C ILE A 108 -6.16 -8.96 -4.42
N MET A 109 -6.32 -10.27 -4.26
CA MET A 109 -7.62 -10.89 -4.16
C MET A 109 -8.38 -10.42 -2.92
N ALA A 110 -7.71 -10.32 -1.77
CA ALA A 110 -8.30 -9.79 -0.53
C ALA A 110 -8.81 -8.37 -0.73
N GLY A 111 -7.99 -7.49 -1.34
CA GLY A 111 -8.40 -6.13 -1.67
C GLY A 111 -9.66 -6.07 -2.53
N ILE A 112 -9.75 -6.89 -3.58
CA ILE A 112 -10.93 -6.98 -4.45
C ILE A 112 -12.17 -7.40 -3.65
N VAL A 113 -12.06 -8.45 -2.85
CA VAL A 113 -13.17 -8.95 -2.04
C VAL A 113 -13.63 -7.92 -1.02
N ILE A 114 -12.71 -7.26 -0.33
CA ILE A 114 -13.02 -6.21 0.64
C ILE A 114 -13.73 -5.04 -0.04
N GLY A 115 -13.25 -4.60 -1.20
CA GLY A 115 -13.91 -3.55 -1.99
C GLY A 115 -15.34 -3.92 -2.40
N ASP A 116 -15.56 -5.16 -2.83
CA ASP A 116 -16.89 -5.70 -3.17
C ASP A 116 -17.80 -5.76 -1.93
N VAL A 117 -17.28 -6.16 -0.77
CA VAL A 117 -18.04 -6.24 0.49
C VAL A 117 -18.39 -4.85 1.01
N LEU A 118 -17.44 -3.90 0.95
CA LEU A 118 -17.68 -2.50 1.28
C LEU A 118 -18.80 -1.92 0.41
N PHE A 119 -18.78 -2.18 -0.89
CA PHE A 119 -19.80 -1.71 -1.82
C PHE A 119 -21.19 -2.25 -1.49
N GLN A 120 -21.28 -3.53 -1.15
CA GLN A 120 -22.56 -4.16 -0.79
C GLN A 120 -23.12 -3.70 0.57
N ARG A 121 -22.26 -3.24 1.48
CA ARG A 121 -22.67 -2.88 2.84
C ARG A 121 -22.82 -1.40 3.09
N TYR A 122 -22.09 -0.56 2.36
CA TYR A 122 -21.97 0.85 2.67
C TYR A 122 -22.21 1.71 1.44
N SER A 123 -23.02 2.75 1.62
CA SER A 123 -23.01 3.89 0.70
C SER A 123 -21.64 4.57 0.69
N LEU A 124 -21.39 5.46 -0.28
CA LEU A 124 -20.09 6.14 -0.37
C LEU A 124 -19.70 6.81 0.95
N ASP A 125 -20.64 7.58 1.51
CA ASP A 125 -20.39 8.32 2.75
C ASP A 125 -20.10 7.38 3.92
N GLN A 126 -20.85 6.28 4.04
CA GLN A 126 -20.61 5.27 5.07
C GLN A 126 -19.26 4.57 4.89
N CYS A 127 -18.86 4.27 3.64
CA CYS A 127 -17.57 3.65 3.32
C CYS A 127 -16.42 4.59 3.69
N LEU A 128 -16.53 5.87 3.32
CA LEU A 128 -15.55 6.89 3.65
C LEU A 128 -15.45 7.12 5.16
N ASP A 129 -16.57 7.18 5.87
CA ASP A 129 -16.59 7.34 7.32
C ASP A 129 -16.04 6.09 8.04
N PHE A 130 -16.29 4.88 7.52
CA PHE A 130 -15.69 3.65 8.02
C PHE A 130 -14.16 3.65 7.89
N LEU A 131 -13.63 3.99 6.71
CA LEU A 131 -12.18 4.07 6.49
C LEU A 131 -11.55 5.18 7.34
N LEU A 132 -12.18 6.35 7.42
CA LEU A 132 -11.69 7.45 8.25
C LEU A 132 -11.64 7.08 9.74
N ARG A 133 -12.59 6.29 10.26
CA ARG A 133 -12.54 5.78 11.64
C ARG A 133 -11.32 4.87 11.84
N ILE A 134 -11.08 3.93 10.93
CA ILE A 134 -9.90 3.05 10.97
C ILE A 134 -8.61 3.88 11.01
N PHE A 135 -8.45 4.82 10.07
CA PHE A 135 -7.25 5.65 10.01
C PHE A 135 -7.12 6.60 11.21
N SER A 136 -8.23 7.06 11.79
CA SER A 136 -8.20 7.87 13.02
C SER A 136 -7.69 7.07 14.22
N ILE A 137 -8.05 5.78 14.30
CA ILE A 137 -7.50 4.87 15.32
C ILE A 137 -6.00 4.66 15.10
N ILE A 138 -5.56 4.46 13.85
CA ILE A 138 -4.13 4.33 13.51
C ILE A 138 -3.36 5.59 13.92
N LEU A 139 -3.91 6.78 13.62
CA LEU A 139 -3.36 8.07 14.02
C LEU A 139 -3.25 8.20 15.54
N LEU A 140 -4.29 7.81 16.28
CA LEU A 140 -4.29 7.82 17.74
C LEU A 140 -3.22 6.87 18.32
N LEU A 141 -3.14 5.64 17.81
CA LEU A 141 -2.13 4.67 18.22
C LEU A 141 -0.72 5.17 17.89
N GLY A 142 -0.52 5.77 16.73
CA GLY A 142 0.76 6.38 16.37
C GLY A 142 1.14 7.56 17.26
N ALA A 143 0.17 8.38 17.67
CA ALA A 143 0.41 9.46 18.64
C ALA A 143 0.82 8.91 20.01
N ILE A 144 0.14 7.84 20.49
CA ILE A 144 0.52 7.15 21.73
C ILE A 144 1.97 6.63 21.61
N LEU A 145 2.31 5.95 20.51
CA LEU A 145 3.68 5.45 20.30
C LEU A 145 4.71 6.57 20.27
N PHE A 146 4.42 7.67 19.58
CA PHE A 146 5.31 8.82 19.47
C PHE A 146 5.62 9.46 20.84
N PHE A 147 4.61 9.63 21.70
CA PHE A 147 4.79 10.24 23.02
C PHE A 147 5.39 9.28 24.06
N VAL A 148 5.02 7.99 24.02
CA VAL A 148 5.51 6.99 24.98
C VAL A 148 6.92 6.52 24.63
N PHE A 149 7.21 6.37 23.33
CA PHE A 149 8.48 5.88 22.82
C PHE A 149 9.10 6.87 21.82
N PRO A 150 9.61 8.02 22.30
CA PRO A 150 10.23 9.01 21.42
C PRO A 150 11.45 8.45 20.66
N LYS A 151 12.11 7.41 21.18
CA LYS A 151 13.13 6.66 20.46
C LYS A 151 12.63 5.25 20.13
N ALA A 152 12.58 4.91 18.85
CA ALA A 152 12.02 3.66 18.34
C ALA A 152 12.73 2.41 18.86
N HIS A 153 14.04 2.51 19.15
CA HIS A 153 14.80 1.38 19.66
C HIS A 153 14.28 0.88 21.02
N PHE A 154 13.76 1.77 21.89
CA PHE A 154 13.15 1.37 23.15
C PHE A 154 11.83 0.62 22.91
N PHE A 155 11.05 1.07 21.93
CA PHE A 155 9.83 0.38 21.53
C PHE A 155 10.14 -1.01 20.96
N PHE A 156 11.13 -1.14 20.07
CA PHE A 156 11.53 -2.44 19.52
C PHE A 156 12.14 -3.36 20.58
N ALA A 157 12.91 -2.82 21.53
CA ALA A 157 13.41 -3.58 22.68
C ALA A 157 12.25 -4.07 23.57
N PHE A 158 11.23 -3.24 23.80
CA PHE A 158 10.01 -3.64 24.51
C PHE A 158 9.28 -4.76 23.76
N LEU A 159 9.07 -4.63 22.45
CA LEU A 159 8.45 -5.67 21.62
C LEU A 159 9.22 -6.99 21.63
N ASN A 160 10.56 -6.93 21.60
CA ASN A 160 11.42 -8.11 21.68
C ASN A 160 11.20 -8.91 22.98
N GLN A 161 10.87 -8.25 24.10
CA GLN A 161 10.54 -8.93 25.37
C GLN A 161 9.27 -9.80 25.26
N TYR A 162 8.40 -9.51 24.30
CA TYR A 162 7.17 -10.27 24.01
C TYR A 162 7.32 -11.18 22.78
N GLY A 163 8.55 -11.43 22.30
CA GLY A 163 8.82 -12.29 21.14
C GLY A 163 8.47 -11.67 19.79
N ILE A 164 8.19 -10.36 19.73
CA ILE A 164 8.01 -9.65 18.46
C ILE A 164 9.37 -9.11 18.03
N HIS A 165 10.02 -9.84 17.13
CA HIS A 165 11.30 -9.44 16.54
C HIS A 165 11.07 -8.49 15.35
N PHE A 166 11.48 -7.24 15.52
CA PHE A 166 11.44 -6.23 14.46
C PHE A 166 12.82 -5.61 14.27
N PHE A 167 13.41 -5.86 13.11
CA PHE A 167 14.69 -5.29 12.68
C PHE A 167 14.43 -4.01 11.87
N GLY A 168 13.89 -3.00 12.54
CA GLY A 168 13.67 -1.69 11.94
C GLY A 168 14.84 -0.75 12.17
N ASP A 169 14.97 0.25 11.31
CA ASP A 169 15.93 1.33 11.50
C ASP A 169 15.65 2.07 12.82
N PRO A 170 16.70 2.39 13.62
CA PRO A 170 16.55 3.18 14.83
C PRO A 170 16.13 4.59 14.44
N HIS A 171 14.85 4.87 14.60
CA HIS A 171 14.27 6.18 14.37
C HIS A 171 14.18 6.95 15.69
N GLU A 172 14.73 8.16 15.72
CA GLU A 172 14.64 9.05 16.88
C GLU A 172 13.69 10.20 16.58
N HIS A 173 12.74 10.45 17.49
CA HIS A 173 11.76 11.54 17.42
C HIS A 173 10.95 11.59 16.12
N ARG A 174 10.67 10.41 15.53
CA ARG A 174 9.82 10.27 14.33
C ARG A 174 8.47 9.67 14.71
N PHE A 175 7.40 10.19 14.12
CA PHE A 175 6.06 9.61 14.26
C PHE A 175 6.03 8.21 13.64
N ILE A 176 5.85 7.20 14.49
CA ILE A 176 5.75 5.79 14.09
C ILE A 176 4.33 5.31 14.41
N SER A 177 3.65 4.79 13.39
CA SER A 177 2.33 4.19 13.54
C SER A 177 2.43 2.68 13.82
N PRO A 178 1.30 1.97 14.02
CA PRO A 178 1.26 0.50 14.07
C PRO A 178 1.92 -0.23 12.87
N PHE A 179 2.30 0.47 11.80
CA PHE A 179 3.07 -0.07 10.68
C PHE A 179 4.57 -0.24 10.96
N PHE A 180 5.06 0.33 12.08
CA PHE A 180 6.45 0.31 12.56
C PHE A 180 7.48 0.91 11.60
N ASP A 181 7.02 1.66 10.61
CA ASP A 181 7.87 2.36 9.67
C ASP A 181 7.25 3.74 9.33
N PRO A 182 7.97 4.84 9.62
CA PRO A 182 7.50 6.20 9.37
C PRO A 182 7.39 6.52 7.88
N ASN A 183 8.18 5.89 7.00
CA ASN A 183 8.13 6.11 5.56
C ASN A 183 6.89 5.47 4.94
N TYR A 184 6.57 4.23 5.32
CA TYR A 184 5.33 3.59 4.88
C TYR A 184 4.10 4.31 5.43
N TYR A 185 4.12 4.70 6.72
CA TYR A 185 3.01 5.47 7.31
C TYR A 185 2.77 6.80 6.59
N ALA A 186 3.81 7.59 6.34
CA ALA A 186 3.68 8.89 5.68
C ALA A 186 2.98 8.77 4.32
N ALA A 187 3.37 7.76 3.53
CA ALA A 187 2.73 7.48 2.26
C ALA A 187 1.28 7.02 2.45
N ILE A 188 1.01 6.05 3.33
CA ILE A 188 -0.35 5.52 3.57
C ILE A 188 -1.30 6.60 4.10
N ALA A 189 -0.83 7.48 4.98
CA ALA A 189 -1.60 8.57 5.57
C ALA A 189 -2.08 9.61 4.54
N CYS A 190 -1.52 9.62 3.33
CA CYS A 190 -2.06 10.42 2.23
C CYS A 190 -3.47 9.94 1.81
N ILE A 191 -3.82 8.66 2.00
CA ILE A 191 -5.16 8.13 1.74
C ILE A 191 -6.21 8.85 2.61
N PRO A 192 -6.18 8.76 3.95
CA PRO A 192 -7.14 9.47 4.80
C PRO A 192 -7.04 11.00 4.68
N LEU A 193 -5.90 11.57 4.29
CA LEU A 193 -5.78 12.99 3.94
C LEU A 193 -6.70 13.36 2.77
N ILE A 194 -6.71 12.57 1.69
CA ILE A 194 -7.63 12.74 0.56
C ILE A 194 -9.08 12.59 1.03
N LEU A 195 -9.37 11.57 1.85
CA LEU A 195 -10.74 11.31 2.32
C LEU A 195 -11.26 12.46 3.20
N THR A 196 -10.44 12.96 4.12
CA THR A 196 -10.81 14.10 5.00
C THR A 196 -11.01 15.38 4.22
N TRP A 197 -10.22 15.63 3.17
CA TRP A 197 -10.43 16.74 2.26
C TRP A 197 -11.79 16.68 1.57
N ILE A 198 -12.10 15.53 0.94
CA ILE A 198 -13.38 15.32 0.23
C ILE A 198 -14.57 15.47 1.18
N ARG A 199 -14.43 14.96 2.41
CA ARG A 199 -15.45 15.08 3.47
C ARG A 199 -15.43 16.42 4.20
N LYS A 200 -14.53 17.34 3.83
CA LYS A 200 -14.36 18.66 4.45
C LYS A 200 -14.12 18.61 5.98
N LYS A 201 -13.51 17.54 6.49
CA LYS A 201 -13.18 17.35 7.93
C LYS A 201 -11.86 18.04 8.28
N ARG A 202 -11.89 19.37 8.39
CA ARG A 202 -10.70 20.23 8.54
C ARG A 202 -9.77 19.83 9.69
N LEU A 203 -10.31 19.57 10.88
CA LEU A 203 -9.49 19.18 12.04
C LEU A 203 -8.73 17.88 11.78
N LEU A 204 -9.43 16.85 11.31
CA LEU A 204 -8.82 15.55 11.05
C LEU A 204 -7.81 15.61 9.90
N PHE A 205 -8.08 16.44 8.88
CA PHE A 205 -7.12 16.75 7.82
C PHE A 205 -5.82 17.35 8.39
N LEU A 206 -5.92 18.35 9.28
CA LEU A 206 -4.76 18.97 9.91
C LEU A 206 -3.98 17.97 10.78
N LEU A 207 -4.67 17.09 11.51
CA LEU A 207 -4.02 16.07 12.32
C LEU A 207 -3.26 15.04 11.46
N PHE A 208 -3.85 14.57 10.36
CA PHE A 208 -3.13 13.69 9.43
C PHE A 208 -1.92 14.40 8.81
N LEU A 209 -2.10 15.64 8.38
CA LEU A 209 -1.01 16.41 7.79
C LEU A 209 0.15 16.63 8.78
N ALA A 210 -0.17 16.99 10.02
CA ALA A 210 0.82 17.10 11.09
C ALA A 210 1.52 15.75 11.33
N SER A 211 0.78 14.64 11.40
CA SER A 211 1.36 13.31 11.61
C SER A 211 2.31 12.89 10.47
N ILE A 212 1.99 13.24 9.21
CA ILE A 212 2.88 13.00 8.06
C ILE A 212 4.17 13.79 8.22
N LEU A 213 4.10 15.04 8.64
CA LEU A 213 5.27 15.91 8.79
C LEU A 213 6.16 15.44 9.96
N LEU A 214 5.56 15.01 11.06
CA LEU A 214 6.26 14.42 12.20
C LEU A 214 6.92 13.07 11.87
N THR A 215 6.62 12.44 10.74
CA THR A 215 7.38 11.26 10.30
C THR A 215 8.79 11.60 9.86
N PHE A 216 9.09 12.86 9.51
CA PHE A 216 10.33 13.27 8.85
C PHE A 216 10.70 12.39 7.64
N SER A 217 9.71 11.75 6.99
CA SER A 217 9.94 10.97 5.79
C SER A 217 10.02 11.87 4.57
N ARG A 218 11.23 12.08 4.04
CA ARG A 218 11.47 12.92 2.84
C ARG A 218 10.51 12.58 1.69
N SER A 219 10.40 11.30 1.32
CA SER A 219 9.55 10.85 0.23
C SER A 219 8.05 10.98 0.57
N GLY A 220 7.63 10.64 1.78
CA GLY A 220 6.24 10.78 2.21
C GLY A 220 5.77 12.24 2.27
N ILE A 221 6.59 13.12 2.84
CA ILE A 221 6.33 14.57 2.89
C ILE A 221 6.26 15.15 1.49
N ALA A 222 7.23 14.85 0.62
CA ALA A 222 7.21 15.33 -0.76
C ALA A 222 6.00 14.82 -1.54
N THR A 223 5.58 13.57 -1.32
CA THR A 223 4.35 13.01 -1.93
C THR A 223 3.11 13.77 -1.46
N CYS A 224 3.01 14.04 -0.15
CA CYS A 224 1.93 14.84 0.42
C CYS A 224 1.92 16.27 -0.13
N LEU A 225 3.07 16.92 -0.22
CA LEU A 225 3.19 18.27 -0.78
C LEU A 225 2.78 18.31 -2.26
N ALA A 226 3.25 17.35 -3.07
CA ALA A 226 2.84 17.24 -4.46
C ALA A 226 1.31 17.11 -4.59
N LEU A 227 0.70 16.23 -3.79
CA LEU A 227 -0.75 16.05 -3.74
C LEU A 227 -1.47 17.37 -3.39
N LEU A 228 -0.99 18.08 -2.36
CA LEU A 228 -1.55 19.36 -1.92
C LEU A 228 -1.37 20.46 -2.96
N LEU A 229 -0.25 20.51 -3.70
CA LEU A 229 -0.04 21.48 -4.78
C LEU A 229 -0.98 21.24 -5.96
N PHE A 230 -1.23 19.97 -6.32
CA PHE A 230 -2.23 19.63 -7.33
C PHE A 230 -3.65 20.01 -6.89
N GLN A 231 -3.95 19.91 -5.59
CA GLN A 231 -5.28 20.12 -5.04
C GLN A 231 -5.59 21.57 -4.66
N MET A 232 -4.61 22.26 -4.10
CA MET A 232 -4.72 23.60 -3.59
C MET A 232 -3.84 24.49 -4.46
N ARG A 233 -4.45 25.17 -5.45
CA ARG A 233 -3.84 26.33 -6.14
C ARG A 233 -3.53 27.52 -5.19
N LYS A 234 -3.43 27.28 -3.88
CA LYS A 234 -3.23 28.27 -2.82
C LYS A 234 -2.04 27.85 -1.94
N LEU A 235 -0.87 28.37 -2.32
CA LEU A 235 0.40 28.34 -1.58
C LEU A 235 0.37 28.72 -0.08
N PRO A 236 -0.48 29.65 0.42
CA PRO A 236 -0.26 30.22 1.76
C PRO A 236 -0.52 29.27 2.94
N ILE A 237 -1.36 28.23 2.79
CA ILE A 237 -1.64 27.29 3.89
C ILE A 237 -0.44 26.37 4.16
N LEU A 238 0.28 25.99 3.11
CA LEU A 238 1.53 25.21 3.22
C LEU A 238 2.62 26.02 3.93
N LEU A 239 2.69 27.32 3.63
CA LEU A 239 3.62 28.26 4.24
C LEU A 239 3.35 28.45 5.74
N ILE A 240 2.09 28.65 6.13
CA ILE A 240 1.69 28.79 7.54
C ILE A 240 1.97 27.52 8.33
N LEU A 241 1.73 26.35 7.74
CA LEU A 241 2.00 25.08 8.41
C LEU A 241 3.49 24.78 8.55
N GLY A 242 4.29 25.12 7.53
CA GLY A 242 5.75 25.06 7.60
C GLY A 242 6.30 25.95 8.72
N ILE A 243 5.77 27.17 8.85
CA ILE A 243 6.12 28.08 9.96
C ILE A 243 5.72 27.47 11.31
N PHE A 244 4.49 26.97 11.45
CA PHE A 244 4.02 26.37 12.70
C PHE A 244 4.87 25.18 13.15
N ILE A 245 5.26 24.29 12.22
CA ILE A 245 6.11 23.13 12.55
C ILE A 245 7.54 23.56 12.90
N SER A 246 8.06 24.58 12.21
CA SER A 246 9.38 25.14 12.53
C SER A 246 9.45 25.78 13.92
N CYS A 247 8.33 26.26 14.48
CA CYS A 247 8.28 26.83 15.83
C CYS A 247 8.38 25.78 16.96
N PHE A 248 7.97 24.53 16.73
CA PHE A 248 7.96 23.49 17.77
C PHE A 248 9.10 22.48 17.67
N TYR A 249 9.70 22.34 16.48
CA TYR A 249 10.72 21.32 16.19
C TYR A 249 11.94 21.94 15.49
N PHE A 250 12.37 23.11 15.96
CA PHE A 250 13.45 23.86 15.31
C PHE A 250 14.73 23.02 15.19
N HIS A 251 15.08 22.24 16.21
CA HIS A 251 16.28 21.40 16.20
C HIS A 251 16.20 20.27 15.16
N GLU A 252 15.09 19.53 15.14
CA GLU A 252 14.86 18.42 14.20
C GLU A 252 14.68 18.93 12.75
N LEU A 253 14.11 20.12 12.60
CA LEU A 253 14.01 20.84 11.33
C LEU A 253 15.41 21.27 10.85
N MET A 254 16.28 21.76 11.73
CA MET A 254 17.68 22.04 11.40
C MET A 254 18.40 20.77 10.96
N VAL A 255 18.27 19.65 11.68
CA VAL A 255 18.83 18.35 11.28
C VAL A 255 18.27 17.88 9.93
N PHE A 256 16.99 18.11 9.66
CA PHE A 256 16.38 17.82 8.36
C PHE A 256 16.95 18.70 7.24
N PHE A 257 17.11 20.01 7.46
CA PHE A 257 17.72 20.92 6.49
C PHE A 257 19.20 20.63 6.28
N GLU A 258 19.93 20.30 7.35
CA GLU A 258 21.33 19.87 7.29
C GLU A 258 21.45 18.60 6.44
N ARG A 259 20.57 17.61 6.64
CA ARG A 259 20.47 16.41 5.77
C ARG A 259 20.06 16.68 4.33
N LEU A 260 19.37 17.79 4.06
CA LEU A 260 19.06 18.22 2.69
C LEU A 260 20.24 18.95 2.03
N ILE A 261 20.95 19.78 2.79
CA ILE A 261 22.09 20.56 2.32
C ILE A 261 23.30 19.64 2.10
N HIS A 262 23.55 18.70 3.01
CA HIS A 262 24.64 17.72 2.97
C HIS A 262 24.20 16.36 2.38
N PHE A 263 23.28 16.36 1.41
CA PHE A 263 22.77 15.10 0.85
C PHE A 263 23.87 14.21 0.23
N THR A 264 24.98 14.81 -0.19
CA THR A 264 26.15 14.12 -0.75
C THR A 264 26.96 13.36 0.28
N GLU A 265 26.75 13.63 1.57
CA GLU A 265 27.44 12.99 2.71
C GLU A 265 26.48 12.13 3.55
N ASP A 266 25.18 12.10 3.21
CA ASP A 266 24.17 11.29 3.87
C ASP A 266 24.32 9.82 3.47
N GLU A 267 24.87 9.00 4.38
CA GLU A 267 25.06 7.56 4.20
C GLU A 267 23.78 6.84 3.73
N SER A 268 22.60 7.28 4.21
CA SER A 268 21.32 6.69 3.79
C SER A 268 20.98 7.04 2.34
N ALA A 269 21.29 8.24 1.89
CA ALA A 269 21.07 8.66 0.51
C ALA A 269 22.07 7.98 -0.44
N ILE A 270 23.33 7.85 -0.03
CA ILE A 270 24.38 7.14 -0.77
C ILE A 270 24.00 5.66 -0.91
N ALA A 271 23.62 4.99 0.19
CA ALA A 271 23.22 3.59 0.16
C ALA A 271 22.05 3.35 -0.82
N ARG A 272 21.07 4.26 -0.87
CA ARG A 272 19.96 4.20 -1.83
C ARG A 272 20.40 4.39 -3.28
N LEU A 273 21.34 5.31 -3.52
CA LEU A 273 21.89 5.49 -4.86
C LEU A 273 22.66 4.24 -5.30
N ASP A 274 23.41 3.62 -4.39
CA ASP A 274 24.15 2.39 -4.65
C ASP A 274 23.20 1.21 -4.90
N THR A 275 22.17 1.01 -4.08
CA THR A 275 21.16 -0.04 -4.31
C THR A 275 20.42 0.19 -5.63
N PHE A 276 20.15 1.45 -6.00
CA PHE A 276 19.57 1.78 -7.29
C PHE A 276 20.50 1.45 -8.46
N ARG A 277 21.79 1.79 -8.37
CA ARG A 277 22.80 1.48 -9.40
C ARG A 277 22.96 -0.03 -9.58
N SER A 278 23.12 -0.78 -8.49
CA SER A 278 23.20 -2.24 -8.52
C SER A 278 21.92 -2.86 -9.10
N GLY A 279 20.75 -2.37 -8.70
CA GLY A 279 19.48 -2.80 -9.28
C GLY A 279 19.38 -2.52 -10.78
N PHE A 280 19.84 -1.36 -11.23
CA PHE A 280 19.83 -1.00 -12.65
C PHE A 280 20.84 -1.84 -13.46
N GLN A 281 22.01 -2.11 -12.90
CA GLN A 281 22.98 -3.04 -13.49
C GLN A 281 22.38 -4.44 -13.63
N PHE A 282 21.71 -4.94 -12.59
CA PHE A 282 21.04 -6.24 -12.61
C PHE A 282 19.89 -6.28 -13.62
N PHE A 283 19.09 -5.22 -13.72
CA PHE A 283 18.03 -5.09 -14.72
C PHE A 283 18.56 -5.31 -16.14
N TRP A 284 19.75 -4.79 -16.47
CA TRP A 284 20.34 -4.94 -17.81
C TRP A 284 20.76 -6.37 -18.16
N GLN A 285 20.88 -7.27 -17.17
CA GLN A 285 21.13 -8.68 -17.41
C GLN A 285 19.85 -9.41 -17.86
N HIS A 286 18.68 -8.92 -17.43
CA HIS A 286 17.37 -9.54 -17.70
C HIS A 286 16.28 -8.53 -18.14
N PRO A 287 16.51 -7.71 -19.17
CA PRO A 287 15.72 -6.49 -19.39
C PRO A 287 14.28 -6.73 -19.86
N PHE A 288 14.01 -7.80 -20.62
CA PHE A 288 12.72 -7.96 -21.30
C PHE A 288 11.66 -8.68 -20.47
N PHE A 289 12.01 -9.82 -19.88
CA PHE A 289 11.10 -10.70 -19.13
C PHE A 289 11.47 -10.82 -17.64
N GLY A 290 12.53 -10.15 -17.21
CA GLY A 290 12.96 -10.15 -15.82
C GLY A 290 13.53 -11.50 -15.38
N VAL A 291 13.53 -11.71 -14.07
CA VAL A 291 13.99 -12.95 -13.42
C VAL A 291 12.84 -13.79 -12.83
N GLY A 292 11.60 -13.30 -12.93
CA GLY A 292 10.44 -13.89 -12.28
C GLY A 292 10.19 -13.30 -10.88
N TYR A 293 8.92 -13.16 -10.53
CA TYR A 293 8.50 -12.48 -9.31
C TYR A 293 9.12 -13.10 -8.05
N HIS A 294 9.75 -12.25 -7.24
CA HIS A 294 10.45 -12.57 -6.00
C HIS A 294 11.73 -13.41 -6.15
N TYR A 295 12.08 -13.90 -7.36
CA TYR A 295 13.37 -14.54 -7.59
C TYR A 295 14.54 -13.53 -7.55
N LEU A 296 14.25 -12.23 -7.66
CA LEU A 296 15.24 -11.19 -7.45
C LEU A 296 15.94 -11.29 -6.08
N ALA A 297 15.19 -11.50 -5.00
CA ALA A 297 15.76 -11.41 -3.66
C ALA A 297 16.94 -12.37 -3.40
N PRO A 298 16.84 -13.68 -3.69
CA PRO A 298 17.98 -14.58 -3.56
C PRO A 298 19.10 -14.24 -4.55
N LEU A 299 18.79 -13.94 -5.81
CA LEU A 299 19.79 -13.66 -6.85
C LEU A 299 20.60 -12.39 -6.55
N PHE A 300 19.92 -11.32 -6.14
CA PHE A 300 20.54 -10.05 -5.78
C PHE A 300 21.43 -10.17 -4.54
N PHE A 301 21.03 -11.01 -3.58
CA PHE A 301 21.84 -11.30 -2.41
C PHE A 301 23.14 -12.03 -2.78
N TRP A 302 23.07 -13.01 -3.68
CA TRP A 302 24.26 -13.71 -4.16
C TRP A 302 25.23 -12.80 -4.91
N GLU A 303 24.73 -11.84 -5.71
CA GLU A 303 25.58 -10.98 -6.53
C GLU A 303 26.12 -9.75 -5.78
N PHE A 304 25.30 -9.11 -4.94
CA PHE A 304 25.63 -7.82 -4.31
C PHE A 304 25.67 -7.87 -2.78
N GLY A 305 25.37 -9.00 -2.14
CA GLY A 305 25.31 -9.12 -0.68
C GLY A 305 24.17 -8.32 -0.04
N ARG A 306 23.13 -7.97 -0.81
CA ARG A 306 21.97 -7.17 -0.38
C ARG A 306 20.67 -7.87 -0.77
N LEU A 307 19.60 -7.70 0.01
CA LEU A 307 18.34 -8.43 -0.23
C LEU A 307 17.60 -7.97 -1.48
N ALA A 308 17.51 -6.66 -1.74
CA ALA A 308 16.86 -6.09 -2.92
C ALA A 308 17.20 -4.60 -3.06
N PRO A 309 16.95 -3.99 -4.23
CA PRO A 309 16.90 -2.54 -4.36
C PRO A 309 15.81 -1.92 -3.45
N ASP A 310 16.00 -0.68 -3.01
CA ASP A 310 14.98 0.03 -2.21
C ASP A 310 13.77 0.49 -3.05
N SER A 311 13.92 0.54 -4.38
CA SER A 311 12.89 1.01 -5.30
C SER A 311 11.95 -0.12 -5.71
N SER A 312 10.70 -0.11 -5.23
CA SER A 312 9.69 -1.08 -5.67
C SER A 312 9.37 -0.98 -7.16
N LEU A 313 9.55 0.18 -7.80
CA LEU A 313 9.39 0.27 -9.25
C LEU A 313 10.52 -0.48 -9.98
N LEU A 314 11.76 -0.32 -9.51
CA LEU A 314 12.91 -1.04 -10.05
C LEU A 314 12.80 -2.55 -9.80
N ILE A 315 12.37 -2.95 -8.59
CA ILE A 315 12.02 -4.35 -8.31
C ILE A 315 10.99 -4.86 -9.31
N THR A 316 9.90 -4.11 -9.56
CA THR A 316 8.88 -4.50 -10.53
C THR A 316 9.49 -4.73 -11.92
N LEU A 317 10.34 -3.82 -12.38
CA LEU A 317 11.02 -3.92 -13.67
C LEU A 317 11.96 -5.12 -13.76
N ILE A 318 12.64 -5.47 -12.67
CA ILE A 318 13.57 -6.61 -12.63
C ILE A 318 12.82 -7.94 -12.51
N ASP A 319 11.80 -8.02 -11.65
CA ASP A 319 11.02 -9.23 -11.43
C ASP A 319 10.21 -9.62 -12.68
N PHE A 320 9.56 -8.62 -13.30
CA PHE A 320 8.66 -8.86 -14.44
C PHE A 320 9.32 -8.60 -15.79
N GLY A 321 10.38 -7.81 -15.86
CA GLY A 321 10.94 -7.30 -17.11
C GLY A 321 10.16 -6.10 -17.66
N LEU A 322 10.76 -5.44 -18.64
CA LEU A 322 10.20 -4.26 -19.30
C LEU A 322 8.87 -4.56 -20.01
N ILE A 323 8.77 -5.70 -20.71
CA ILE A 323 7.61 -5.99 -21.56
C ILE A 323 6.35 -6.20 -20.69
N PRO A 324 6.31 -7.10 -19.71
CA PRO A 324 5.12 -7.28 -18.88
C PRO A 324 4.80 -6.04 -18.04
N THR A 325 5.83 -5.34 -17.52
CA THR A 325 5.63 -4.10 -16.76
C THR A 325 4.95 -3.02 -17.61
N LEU A 326 5.39 -2.83 -18.86
CA LEU A 326 4.77 -1.89 -19.79
C LEU A 326 3.33 -2.29 -20.12
N LEU A 327 3.07 -3.58 -20.35
CA LEU A 327 1.72 -4.08 -20.59
C LEU A 327 0.78 -3.81 -19.40
N PHE A 328 1.24 -4.03 -18.17
CA PHE A 328 0.48 -3.69 -16.98
C PHE A 328 0.23 -2.18 -16.85
N ALA A 329 1.24 -1.36 -17.12
CA ALA A 329 1.11 0.10 -17.07
C ALA A 329 0.10 0.61 -18.12
N LEU A 330 0.22 0.18 -19.37
CA LEU A 330 -0.70 0.55 -20.45
C LEU A 330 -2.13 0.08 -20.15
N TYR A 331 -2.28 -1.16 -19.66
CA TYR A 331 -3.58 -1.67 -19.25
C TYR A 331 -4.17 -0.85 -18.08
N GLY A 332 -3.36 -0.48 -17.10
CA GLY A 332 -3.76 0.34 -15.97
C GLY A 332 -4.25 1.73 -16.40
N VAL A 333 -3.54 2.39 -17.32
CA VAL A 333 -3.95 3.68 -17.90
C VAL A 333 -5.23 3.55 -18.72
N TYR A 334 -5.30 2.55 -19.60
CA TYR A 334 -6.51 2.28 -20.37
C TYR A 334 -7.72 2.03 -19.47
N TRP A 335 -7.53 1.19 -18.44
CA TRP A 335 -8.55 0.88 -17.45
C TRP A 335 -8.99 2.14 -16.72
N SER A 336 -8.06 2.98 -16.25
CA SER A 336 -8.36 4.17 -15.46
C SER A 336 -9.15 5.21 -16.25
N ILE A 337 -8.79 5.46 -17.52
CA ILE A 337 -9.53 6.34 -18.42
C ILE A 337 -10.95 5.83 -18.61
N ARG A 338 -11.10 4.53 -18.90
CA ARG A 338 -12.43 3.91 -19.05
C ARG A 338 -13.25 3.96 -17.78
N GLN A 339 -12.63 3.85 -16.61
CA GLN A 339 -13.34 3.96 -15.33
C GLN A 339 -13.77 5.40 -15.08
N PHE A 340 -12.89 6.37 -15.26
CA PHE A 340 -13.18 7.78 -14.99
C PHE A 340 -14.42 8.27 -15.74
N GLN A 341 -14.57 7.87 -17.01
CA GLN A 341 -15.73 8.22 -17.84
C GLN A 341 -17.06 7.65 -17.31
N LYS A 342 -17.02 6.47 -16.68
CA LYS A 342 -18.21 5.72 -16.23
C LYS A 342 -18.62 5.99 -14.80
N ILE A 343 -17.70 6.47 -13.96
CA ILE A 343 -17.96 6.77 -12.56
C ILE A 343 -18.94 7.95 -12.45
N ARG A 344 -19.91 7.88 -11.51
CA ARG A 344 -20.86 8.99 -11.29
C ARG A 344 -20.14 10.23 -10.73
N PRO A 345 -20.60 11.47 -11.03
CA PRO A 345 -19.98 12.70 -10.53
C PRO A 345 -19.57 12.73 -9.05
N PRO A 346 -20.39 12.28 -8.07
CA PRO A 346 -19.98 12.30 -6.65
C PRO A 346 -18.74 11.45 -6.34
N TYR A 347 -18.47 10.42 -7.16
CA TYR A 347 -17.33 9.51 -7.00
C TYR A 347 -16.13 9.88 -7.88
N ARG A 348 -16.33 10.72 -8.92
CA ARG A 348 -15.26 11.09 -9.88
C ARG A 348 -14.13 11.85 -9.21
N ALA A 349 -14.45 12.78 -8.30
CA ALA A 349 -13.44 13.53 -7.57
C ALA A 349 -12.56 12.61 -6.72
N LEU A 350 -13.19 11.67 -5.98
CA LEU A 350 -12.45 10.69 -5.19
C LEU A 350 -11.56 9.80 -6.06
N PHE A 351 -12.10 9.27 -7.16
CA PHE A 351 -11.31 8.47 -8.10
C PHE A 351 -10.12 9.25 -8.67
N PHE A 352 -10.35 10.49 -9.10
CA PHE A 352 -9.30 11.35 -9.64
C PHE A 352 -8.17 11.56 -8.64
N TRP A 353 -8.49 11.97 -7.40
CA TRP A 353 -7.46 12.21 -6.38
C TRP A 353 -6.71 10.94 -5.97
N LEU A 354 -7.40 9.81 -5.84
CA LEU A 354 -6.75 8.52 -5.60
C LEU A 354 -5.87 8.08 -6.77
N TYR A 355 -6.27 8.38 -8.01
CA TYR A 355 -5.46 8.07 -9.19
C TYR A 355 -4.22 8.95 -9.29
N ILE A 356 -4.32 10.25 -9.02
CA ILE A 356 -3.15 11.15 -8.93
C ILE A 356 -2.21 10.67 -7.83
N TYR A 357 -2.73 10.32 -6.66
CA TYR A 357 -1.95 9.75 -5.57
C TYR A 357 -1.27 8.42 -5.97
N LEU A 358 -1.96 7.55 -6.69
CA LEU A 358 -1.39 6.31 -7.22
C LEU A 358 -0.23 6.60 -8.18
N LEU A 359 -0.37 7.58 -9.09
CA LEU A 359 0.72 7.97 -10.00
C LEU A 359 1.92 8.53 -9.25
N LEU A 360 1.70 9.44 -8.29
CA LEU A 360 2.77 9.96 -7.43
C LEU A 360 3.45 8.82 -6.67
N THR A 361 2.67 7.87 -6.16
CA THR A 361 3.22 6.70 -5.48
C THR A 361 4.09 5.86 -6.41
N ILE A 362 3.62 5.54 -7.62
CA ILE A 362 4.31 4.69 -8.58
C ILE A 362 5.56 5.35 -9.15
N PHE A 363 5.53 6.66 -9.45
CA PHE A 363 6.65 7.32 -10.12
C PHE A 363 7.63 7.99 -9.16
N PHE A 364 7.19 8.33 -7.95
CA PHE A 364 8.00 9.06 -6.98
C PHE A 364 8.23 8.27 -5.69
N THR A 365 7.18 7.94 -4.94
CA THR A 365 7.35 7.31 -3.61
C THR A 365 8.05 5.95 -3.70
N SER A 366 7.67 5.14 -4.68
CA SER A 366 8.19 3.79 -4.95
C SER A 366 9.69 3.77 -5.26
N GLN A 367 10.31 4.91 -5.60
CA GLN A 367 11.75 4.98 -5.86
C GLN A 367 12.58 4.91 -4.58
N PHE A 368 11.95 5.15 -3.44
CA PHE A 368 12.62 5.28 -2.15
C PHE A 368 12.19 4.22 -1.14
N ASN A 369 11.23 3.36 -1.50
CA ASN A 369 10.73 2.29 -0.64
C ASN A 369 9.97 1.21 -1.43
N ASN A 370 9.66 0.11 -0.74
CA ASN A 370 8.95 -1.03 -1.30
C ASN A 370 7.41 -0.93 -1.18
N LEU A 371 6.86 0.28 -1.26
CA LEU A 371 5.44 0.57 -0.95
C LEU A 371 4.45 -0.16 -1.86
N LEU A 372 4.79 -0.41 -3.13
CA LEU A 372 3.89 -1.09 -4.08
C LEU A 372 3.54 -2.53 -3.66
N TYR A 373 4.42 -3.17 -2.90
CA TYR A 373 4.23 -4.52 -2.36
C TYR A 373 3.88 -4.51 -0.87
N TYR A 374 3.71 -3.33 -0.27
CA TYR A 374 3.42 -3.19 1.14
C TYR A 374 1.93 -3.40 1.41
N GLN A 375 1.62 -4.49 2.12
CA GLN A 375 0.26 -4.98 2.38
C GLN A 375 -0.73 -3.93 2.92
N TYR A 376 -0.31 -3.07 3.84
CA TYR A 376 -1.18 -2.05 4.45
C TYR A 376 -1.47 -0.86 3.52
N TRP A 377 -0.73 -0.73 2.41
CA TRP A 377 -1.03 0.22 1.36
C TRP A 377 -1.80 -0.45 0.21
N LEU A 378 -1.32 -1.60 -0.25
CA LEU A 378 -1.83 -2.30 -1.42
C LEU A 378 -3.29 -2.74 -1.24
N ILE A 379 -3.62 -3.38 -0.12
CA ILE A 379 -4.97 -3.93 0.12
C ILE A 379 -6.01 -2.80 0.18
N PRO A 380 -5.84 -1.71 0.97
CA PRO A 380 -6.81 -0.61 0.99
C PRO A 380 -6.95 0.11 -0.35
N MET A 381 -5.86 0.29 -1.09
CA MET A 381 -5.91 0.93 -2.41
C MET A 381 -6.71 0.10 -3.41
N ILE A 382 -6.47 -1.20 -3.47
CA ILE A 382 -7.25 -2.11 -4.32
C ILE A 382 -8.71 -2.15 -3.88
N ALA A 383 -8.98 -2.19 -2.58
CA ALA A 383 -10.35 -2.18 -2.04
C ALA A 383 -11.11 -0.90 -2.44
N LEU A 384 -10.49 0.27 -2.32
CA LEU A 384 -11.06 1.55 -2.73
C LEU A 384 -11.34 1.61 -4.24
N PHE A 385 -10.37 1.22 -5.08
CA PHE A 385 -10.57 1.20 -6.53
C PHE A 385 -11.64 0.19 -6.94
N THR A 386 -11.72 -0.96 -6.27
CA THR A 386 -12.75 -1.96 -6.52
C THR A 386 -14.13 -1.46 -6.12
N TYR A 387 -14.26 -0.81 -4.96
CA TYR A 387 -15.49 -0.16 -4.51
C TYR A 387 -15.99 0.85 -5.57
N LEU A 388 -15.09 1.71 -6.04
CA LEU A 388 -15.41 2.73 -7.05
C LEU A 388 -15.80 2.11 -8.40
N ASN A 389 -15.14 1.04 -8.81
CA ASN A 389 -15.50 0.30 -10.02
C ASN A 389 -16.90 -0.32 -9.92
N ARG A 390 -17.28 -0.87 -8.74
CA ARG A 390 -18.61 -1.47 -8.54
C ARG A 390 -19.76 -0.48 -8.53
N SER A 391 -19.51 0.75 -8.11
CA SER A 391 -20.52 1.83 -8.19
C SER A 391 -21.04 2.08 -9.61
N GLN A 392 -20.36 1.56 -10.63
CA GLN A 392 -20.79 1.60 -12.03
C GLN A 392 -21.78 0.50 -12.41
N ASP A 393 -21.63 -0.71 -11.85
CA ASP A 393 -22.45 -1.88 -12.21
C ASP A 393 -23.93 -1.60 -11.85
N GLU A 394 -24.19 -0.83 -10.78
CA GLU A 394 -25.54 -0.35 -10.42
C GLU A 394 -26.17 0.59 -11.45
N ASN A 395 -25.38 1.35 -12.23
CA ASN A 395 -25.93 2.21 -13.29
C ASN A 395 -26.55 1.37 -14.40
N ARG A 396 -25.84 0.33 -14.84
CA ARG A 396 -26.27 -0.55 -15.93
C ARG A 396 -27.48 -1.40 -15.58
N ALA A 397 -27.75 -1.61 -14.30
CA ALA A 397 -28.92 -2.34 -13.85
C ALA A 397 -30.18 -1.46 -13.73
N ARG A 398 -30.02 -0.13 -13.70
CA ARG A 398 -31.11 0.85 -13.58
C ARG A 398 -31.46 1.55 -14.89
N SER A 399 -30.53 1.61 -15.84
CA SER A 399 -30.76 1.99 -17.25
C SER A 399 -31.21 0.78 -18.05
#